data_AF-A0A7S0AST4-F1
#
_entry.id   AF-A0A7S0AST4-F1
#
_cell.length_a   1.000
_cell.length_b   1.000
_cell.length_c   1.000
_cell.angle_alpha   90.00
_cell.angle_beta   90.00
_cell.angle_gamma   90.00
#
_symmetry.space_group_name_H-M   'P 1'
#
loop_
_entity.id
_entity.type
_entity.pdbx_description
1 polymer ?
#
loop_
_entity_poly.entity_id
_entity_poly.type
_entity_poly.pdbx_seq_one_letter_code
_entity_poly.pdbx_strand_id
1 'polypeptide(L)'
;GYMGVNPQSKTPNFDRLSAMGLSFTNAHASSTICNPSRAAVWSGTRPSTTGCYDNRDHPWTRYIGEGLGLNAHFKNNGYYAAARGKTYHSSQGGNSWADFERKATVYPKEWDKYPE
;
A
#
# COMPACT_ATOMS: atom_id res chain seq x y z
N GLY A 1 -8.25 -17.14 -14.68
CA GLY A 1 -8.27 -16.48 -13.36
C GLY A 1 -9.68 -16.13 -12.95
N TYR A 2 -9.92 -15.94 -11.65
CA TYR A 2 -11.23 -15.88 -10.98
C TYR A 2 -12.31 -15.07 -11.73
N MET A 3 -11.96 -13.91 -12.27
CA MET A 3 -12.94 -13.03 -12.96
C MET A 3 -13.42 -13.56 -14.32
N GLY A 4 -12.82 -14.61 -14.89
CA GLY A 4 -13.23 -15.21 -16.16
C GLY A 4 -12.99 -14.35 -17.43
N VAL A 5 -12.58 -13.09 -17.29
CA VAL A 5 -12.40 -12.14 -18.41
C VAL A 5 -11.15 -12.43 -19.26
N ASN A 6 -10.08 -12.94 -18.64
CA ASN A 6 -8.80 -13.21 -19.30
C ASN A 6 -8.47 -14.72 -19.24
N PRO A 7 -8.80 -15.53 -20.26
CA PRO A 7 -8.64 -16.98 -20.23
C PRO A 7 -7.18 -17.43 -20.17
N GLN A 8 -6.24 -16.63 -20.68
CA GLN A 8 -4.81 -16.88 -20.64
C GLN A 8 -4.19 -16.72 -19.23
N SER A 9 -4.87 -16.02 -18.31
CA SER A 9 -4.33 -15.75 -16.98
C SER A 9 -4.43 -16.98 -16.07
N LYS A 10 -3.28 -17.61 -15.80
CA LYS A 10 -3.13 -18.72 -14.86
C LYS A 10 -2.82 -18.18 -13.46
N THR A 11 -3.84 -18.07 -12.61
CA THR A 11 -3.75 -17.44 -11.27
C THR A 11 -4.26 -18.35 -10.14
N PRO A 12 -3.79 -19.61 -10.02
CA PRO A 12 -4.42 -20.61 -9.13
C PRO A 12 -4.45 -20.19 -7.65
N ASN A 13 -3.44 -19.44 -7.18
CA ASN A 13 -3.40 -18.96 -5.80
C ASN A 13 -4.44 -17.85 -5.52
N PHE A 14 -4.68 -16.95 -6.48
CA PHE A 14 -5.72 -15.91 -6.35
C PHE A 14 -7.13 -16.50 -6.53
N ASP A 15 -7.25 -17.53 -7.38
CA ASP A 15 -8.51 -18.25 -7.57
C ASP A 15 -8.90 -18.97 -6.27
N ARG A 16 -7.94 -19.63 -5.61
CA ARG A 16 -8.12 -20.24 -4.28
C ARG A 16 -8.47 -19.20 -3.22
N LEU A 17 -7.79 -18.06 -3.18
CA LEU A 17 -8.10 -16.97 -2.23
C LEU A 17 -9.53 -16.46 -2.41
N SER A 18 -9.96 -16.29 -3.66
CA SER A 18 -11.33 -15.83 -3.98
C SER A 18 -12.40 -16.83 -3.56
N ALA A 19 -12.10 -18.13 -3.58
CA ALA A 19 -13.01 -19.18 -3.11
C ALA A 19 -13.13 -19.27 -1.58
N MET A 20 -12.17 -18.69 -0.83
CA MET A 20 -12.14 -18.71 0.63
C MET A 20 -12.74 -17.46 1.28
N GLY A 21 -13.17 -16.48 0.48
CA GLY A 21 -13.61 -15.17 0.98
C GLY A 21 -14.69 -14.53 0.13
N LEU A 22 -14.79 -13.20 0.25
CA LEU A 22 -15.72 -12.37 -0.53
C LEU A 22 -14.95 -11.54 -1.55
N SER A 23 -15.37 -11.61 -2.81
CA SER A 23 -14.82 -10.81 -3.90
C SER A 23 -15.74 -9.64 -4.24
N PHE A 24 -15.15 -8.46 -4.40
CA PHE A 24 -15.83 -7.27 -4.90
C PHE A 24 -15.58 -7.13 -6.41
N THR A 25 -16.62 -7.29 -7.22
CA THR A 25 -16.53 -7.23 -8.69
C THR A 25 -16.54 -5.80 -9.25
N ASN A 26 -16.83 -4.81 -8.40
CA ASN A 26 -16.87 -3.40 -8.77
C ASN A 26 -16.09 -2.52 -7.78
N ALA A 27 -14.78 -2.77 -7.66
CA ALA A 27 -13.89 -2.01 -6.80
C ALA A 27 -13.11 -0.96 -7.61
N HIS A 28 -13.16 0.30 -7.18
CA HIS A 28 -12.47 1.41 -7.84
C HIS A 28 -11.43 2.06 -6.93
N ALA A 29 -10.26 2.38 -7.49
CA ALA A 29 -9.28 3.21 -6.81
C ALA A 29 -9.74 4.68 -6.76
N SER A 30 -9.36 5.40 -5.70
CA SER A 30 -9.64 6.84 -5.56
C SER A 30 -8.86 7.72 -6.57
N SER A 31 -7.80 7.16 -7.16
CA SER A 31 -7.00 7.76 -8.22
C SER A 31 -6.35 6.67 -9.08
N THR A 32 -6.07 6.99 -10.33
CA THR A 32 -5.32 6.13 -11.27
C THR A 32 -3.80 6.28 -11.14
N ILE A 33 -3.31 7.06 -10.17
CA ILE A 33 -1.88 7.33 -9.93
C ILE A 33 -1.46 6.74 -8.57
N CYS A 34 -0.23 6.22 -8.49
CA CYS A 34 0.28 5.47 -7.33
C CYS A 34 0.18 6.24 -6.00
N ASN A 35 0.78 7.44 -5.92
CA ASN A 35 0.82 8.24 -4.71
C ASN A 35 -0.56 8.64 -4.19
N PRO A 36 -1.44 9.30 -4.97
CA PRO A 36 -2.77 9.67 -4.49
C PRO A 36 -3.64 8.46 -4.12
N SER A 37 -3.54 7.36 -4.86
CA SER A 37 -4.26 6.12 -4.53
C SER A 37 -3.79 5.53 -3.19
N ARG A 38 -2.47 5.43 -2.97
CA ARG A 38 -1.89 4.94 -1.72
C ARG A 38 -2.16 5.86 -0.54
N ALA A 39 -2.01 7.17 -0.73
CA ALA A 39 -2.32 8.16 0.30
C ALA A 39 -3.78 8.03 0.76
N ALA A 40 -4.70 7.78 -0.18
CA ALA A 40 -6.10 7.57 0.15
C ALA A 40 -6.36 6.29 0.94
N VAL A 41 -5.72 5.18 0.57
CA VAL A 41 -5.84 3.91 1.32
C VAL A 41 -5.29 4.05 2.74
N TRP A 42 -4.11 4.65 2.90
CA TRP A 42 -3.48 4.75 4.22
C TRP A 42 -4.13 5.77 5.14
N SER A 43 -4.68 6.86 4.61
CA SER A 43 -5.35 7.90 5.43
C SER A 43 -6.85 7.71 5.57
N GLY A 44 -7.49 6.92 4.71
CA GLY A 44 -8.95 6.86 4.60
C GLY A 44 -9.58 8.12 3.98
N THR A 45 -8.79 9.03 3.40
CA THR A 45 -9.27 10.31 2.85
C THR A 45 -9.08 10.42 1.34
N ARG A 46 -9.90 11.23 0.64
CA ARG A 46 -9.84 11.35 -0.82
C ARG A 46 -8.63 12.21 -1.25
N PRO A 47 -8.11 12.03 -2.49
CA PRO A 47 -7.09 12.92 -3.06
C PRO A 47 -7.45 14.41 -2.99
N SER A 48 -8.74 14.74 -3.17
CA SER A 48 -9.28 16.10 -3.05
C SER A 48 -9.12 16.71 -1.65
N THR A 49 -8.96 15.87 -0.63
CA THR A 49 -8.78 16.26 0.78
C THR A 49 -7.30 16.26 1.16
N THR A 50 -6.53 15.25 0.75
CA THR A 50 -5.09 15.16 1.06
C THR A 50 -4.24 16.16 0.26
N GLY A 51 -4.74 16.62 -0.89
CA GLY A 51 -3.99 17.44 -1.82
C GLY A 51 -2.91 16.66 -2.60
N CYS A 52 -2.92 15.33 -2.53
CA CYS A 52 -2.03 14.48 -3.32
C CYS A 52 -2.63 14.26 -4.70
N TYR A 53 -1.95 14.67 -5.77
CA TYR A 53 -2.47 14.55 -7.15
C TYR A 53 -1.48 13.95 -8.15
N ASP A 54 -0.21 13.79 -7.76
CA ASP A 54 0.85 13.32 -8.65
C ASP A 54 1.83 12.39 -7.92
N ASN A 55 2.76 11.83 -8.69
CA ASN A 55 3.80 10.94 -8.20
C ASN A 55 5.12 11.66 -7.88
N ARG A 56 5.11 13.00 -7.72
CA ARG A 56 6.32 13.72 -7.33
C ARG A 56 6.82 13.19 -5.99
N ASP A 57 8.13 13.17 -5.85
CA ASP A 57 8.76 12.61 -4.68
C ASP A 57 8.63 13.56 -3.49
N HIS A 58 7.60 13.32 -2.71
CA HIS A 58 7.33 14.01 -1.46
C HIS A 58 7.25 12.97 -0.35
N PRO A 59 7.72 13.28 0.86
CA PRO A 59 7.52 12.40 2.00
C PRO A 59 6.01 12.17 2.19
N TRP A 60 5.62 10.93 2.49
CA TRP A 60 4.21 10.56 2.68
C TRP A 60 3.54 11.37 3.80
N THR A 61 4.32 11.84 4.80
CA THR A 61 3.88 12.72 5.89
C THR A 61 3.34 14.07 5.42
N ARG A 62 3.61 14.46 4.17
CA ARG A 62 3.00 15.64 3.54
C ARG A 62 1.49 15.47 3.37
N TYR A 63 1.01 14.24 3.20
CA TYR A 63 -0.38 13.94 2.83
C TYR A 63 -1.15 13.24 3.97
N ILE A 64 -0.43 12.64 4.92
CA ILE A 64 -1.00 11.90 6.03
C ILE A 64 -0.30 12.39 7.30
N GLY A 65 -1.05 12.90 8.27
CA GLY A 65 -0.48 13.30 9.55
C GLY A 65 0.15 12.12 10.29
N GLU A 66 1.25 12.35 10.99
CA GLU A 66 1.93 11.32 11.81
C GLU A 66 0.94 10.73 12.83
N GLY A 67 0.88 9.40 12.91
CA GLY A 67 -0.03 8.68 13.79
C GLY A 67 -1.46 8.50 13.25
N LEU A 68 -1.80 9.10 12.11
CA LEU A 68 -3.15 9.04 11.52
C LEU A 68 -3.28 8.00 10.39
N GLY A 69 -2.20 7.32 10.04
CA GLY A 69 -2.22 6.24 9.06
C GLY A 69 -2.89 4.97 9.60
N LEU A 70 -3.48 4.17 8.71
CA LEU A 70 -4.09 2.87 9.04
C LEU A 70 -3.11 1.95 9.79
N ASN A 71 -1.84 1.93 9.37
CA ASN A 71 -0.76 1.20 10.02
C ASN A 71 -0.47 1.70 11.44
N ALA A 72 -0.44 3.02 11.66
CA ALA A 72 -0.31 3.61 12.99
C ALA A 72 -1.49 3.22 13.87
N HIS A 73 -2.71 3.22 13.32
CA HIS A 73 -3.90 2.78 14.05
C HIS A 73 -3.78 1.35 14.55
N PHE A 74 -3.38 0.39 13.70
CA PHE A 74 -3.15 -0.99 14.13
C PHE A 74 -2.07 -1.06 15.23
N LYS A 75 -0.91 -0.44 15.00
CA LYS A 75 0.21 -0.46 15.94
C LYS A 75 -0.16 0.12 17.31
N ASN A 76 -0.82 1.27 17.32
CA ASN A 76 -1.26 1.94 18.56
C ASN A 76 -2.33 1.16 19.33
N ASN A 77 -2.95 0.14 18.71
CA ASN A 77 -3.95 -0.73 19.32
C ASN A 77 -3.42 -2.16 19.56
N GLY A 78 -2.10 -2.33 19.69
CA GLY A 78 -1.48 -3.57 20.13
C GLY A 78 -1.27 -4.62 19.04
N TYR A 79 -1.49 -4.27 17.77
CA TYR A 79 -1.14 -5.14 16.67
C TYR A 79 0.33 -4.97 16.28
N TYR A 80 0.96 -6.07 15.93
CA TYR A 80 2.20 -6.04 15.19
C TYR A 80 1.91 -5.63 13.74
N ALA A 81 2.37 -4.45 13.35
CA ALA A 81 2.11 -3.88 12.03
C ALA A 81 3.42 -3.80 11.24
N ALA A 82 3.65 -4.72 10.32
CA ALA A 82 4.83 -4.72 9.46
C ALA A 82 4.47 -4.54 7.98
N ALA A 83 5.43 -4.04 7.22
CA ALA A 83 5.30 -3.84 5.78
C ALA A 83 6.46 -4.53 5.04
N ARG A 84 6.27 -4.79 3.74
CA ARG A 84 7.31 -5.28 2.82
C ARG A 84 7.05 -4.74 1.41
N GLY A 85 8.10 -4.26 0.74
CA GLY A 85 8.03 -3.75 -0.63
C GLY A 85 7.41 -2.35 -0.72
N LYS A 86 6.63 -2.10 -1.79
CA LYS A 86 6.06 -0.78 -2.09
C LYS A 86 4.76 -0.55 -1.31
N THR A 87 4.82 0.18 -0.19
CA THR A 87 3.65 0.55 0.64
C THR A 87 3.22 2.01 0.44
N TYR A 88 3.98 2.98 0.93
CA TYR A 88 3.84 4.39 0.54
C TYR A 88 4.46 4.63 -0.83
N HIS A 89 4.13 5.78 -1.42
CA HIS A 89 4.85 6.27 -2.59
C HIS A 89 5.97 7.20 -2.12
N SER A 90 7.20 6.72 -2.19
CA SER A 90 8.42 7.50 -1.96
C SER A 90 9.49 6.98 -2.89
N SER A 91 10.33 7.84 -3.46
CA SER A 91 11.46 7.42 -4.30
C SER A 91 12.53 6.65 -3.53
N GLN A 92 12.44 6.60 -2.19
CA GLN A 92 13.41 5.90 -1.35
C GLN A 92 13.33 4.36 -1.43
N GLY A 93 12.30 3.80 -2.07
CA GLY A 93 12.30 2.41 -2.53
C GLY A 93 12.93 2.35 -3.92
N GLY A 94 14.24 2.09 -3.98
CA GLY A 94 15.02 2.30 -5.19
C GLY A 94 14.62 1.46 -6.40
N ASN A 95 15.16 1.85 -7.55
CA ASN A 95 14.73 1.43 -8.88
C ASN A 95 15.37 0.11 -9.35
N SER A 96 15.94 -0.69 -8.44
CA SER A 96 16.62 -1.93 -8.76
C SER A 96 16.41 -3.02 -7.69
N TRP A 97 16.52 -4.29 -8.07
CA TRP A 97 16.50 -5.42 -7.13
C TRP A 97 17.56 -5.28 -6.01
N ALA A 98 18.70 -4.65 -6.30
CA ALA A 98 19.74 -4.36 -5.32
C ALA A 98 19.39 -3.23 -4.34
N ASP A 99 18.46 -2.33 -4.68
CA ASP A 99 17.99 -1.28 -3.77
C ASP A 99 17.02 -1.83 -2.70
N PHE A 100 16.31 -2.93 -3.01
CA PHE A 100 15.39 -3.57 -2.06
C PHE A 100 16.12 -4.26 -0.88
N GLU A 101 17.36 -4.71 -1.08
CA GLU A 101 18.15 -5.37 -0.02
C GLU A 101 19.01 -4.38 0.79
N ARG A 102 19.48 -3.28 0.18
CA ARG A 102 20.44 -2.34 0.83
C ARG A 102 19.82 -1.12 1.48
N LYS A 103 18.68 -0.64 0.99
CA LYS A 103 17.98 0.44 1.67
C LYS A 103 16.95 -0.24 2.54
N ALA A 104 17.31 -0.47 3.80
CA ALA A 104 16.35 -0.75 4.84
C ALA A 104 15.18 0.18 4.56
N THR A 105 14.04 -0.38 4.14
CA THR A 105 12.84 0.41 3.93
C THR A 105 12.63 1.04 5.30
N VAL A 106 12.93 2.32 5.43
CA VAL A 106 12.79 3.03 6.69
C VAL A 106 11.30 3.11 6.85
N TYR A 107 10.74 2.06 7.44
CA TYR A 107 9.37 2.10 7.80
C TYR A 107 9.29 3.24 8.80
N PRO A 108 8.45 4.24 8.53
CA PRO A 108 8.24 5.30 9.51
C PRO A 108 7.88 4.66 10.85
N LYS A 109 8.08 5.40 11.95
CA LYS A 109 7.86 4.94 13.34
C LYS A 109 6.57 4.11 13.57
N GLU A 110 5.60 4.31 12.69
CA GLU A 110 4.31 3.65 12.62
C GLU A 110 4.30 2.17 12.19
N TRP A 111 5.42 1.61 11.74
CA TRP A 111 5.55 0.17 11.50
C TRP A 111 6.53 -0.47 12.47
N ASP A 112 6.37 -1.77 12.67
CA ASP A 112 7.32 -2.64 13.35
C ASP A 112 8.34 -3.21 12.37
N LYS A 113 9.53 -3.52 12.89
CA LYS A 113 10.57 -4.22 12.11
C LYS A 113 10.12 -5.64 11.85
N TYR A 114 10.14 -6.06 10.58
CA TYR A 114 9.81 -7.43 10.15
C TYR A 114 10.63 -8.45 10.97
N PRO A 115 10.06 -9.58 11.44
CA PRO A 115 10.82 -10.57 12.19
C PRO A 115 11.81 -11.24 11.23
N GLU A 116 13.07 -11.38 11.63
CA GLU A 116 14.11 -12.07 10.84
C GLU A 116 13.81 -13.56 10.66
#